data_AF-A0A845S559-F1
#
_entry.id   AF-A0A845S559-F1
#
_cell.length_a   1.000
_cell.length_b   1.000
_cell.length_c   1.000
_cell.angle_alpha   90.00
_cell.angle_beta   90.00
_cell.angle_gamma   90.00
#
_symmetry.space_group_name_H-M   'P 1'
#
loop_
_entity.id
_entity.type
_entity.pdbx_description
1 polymer ?
#
loop_
_entity_poly.entity_id
_entity_poly.type
_entity_poly.pdbx_seq_one_letter_code
_entity_poly.pdbx_strand_id
1 'polypeptide(L)' 'MPDIFLVPLLAFDKYGNRLGYGSGYYDKYFNMLNKSKKKFRTIGIGFSFQKKDKLKTLKTDFCLDAVFTEKGFLNIQ' A
#
# COMPACT_ATOMS: atom_id res chain seq x y z
N MET A 1 8.49 0.47 16.68
CA MET A 1 7.96 0.67 15.30
C MET A 1 7.94 -0.70 14.64
N PRO A 2 6.84 -1.13 14.01
CA PRO A 2 6.77 -2.42 13.36
C PRO A 2 7.72 -2.54 12.17
N ASP A 3 8.25 -3.74 11.93
CA ASP A 3 8.97 -4.09 10.71
C ASP A 3 8.02 -4.32 9.52
N ILE A 4 6.76 -4.67 9.80
CA ILE A 4 5.72 -4.94 8.81
C ILE A 4 4.44 -4.20 9.20
N PHE A 5 3.86 -3.50 8.23
CA PHE A 5 2.55 -2.89 8.31
C PHE A 5 1.57 -3.64 7.41
N LEU A 6 0.47 -4.11 8.00
CA LEU A 6 -0.66 -4.64 7.26
C LEU A 6 -1.66 -3.52 6.99
N VAL A 7 -1.93 -3.24 5.72
CA VAL A 7 -2.69 -2.07 5.29
C VAL A 7 -4.01 -2.53 4.64
N PRO A 8 -5.18 -2.20 5.20
CA PRO A 8 -6.45 -2.55 4.58
C PRO A 8 -6.66 -1.77 3.27
N LEU A 9 -7.33 -2.40 2.31
CA LEU A 9 -7.52 -1.87 0.96
C LEU A 9 -9.00 -1.67 0.65
N LEU A 10 -9.34 -0.62 -0.10
CA LEU A 10 -10.60 -0.53 -0.87
C LEU A 10 -10.37 -0.91 -2.34
N ALA A 11 -9.24 -0.48 -2.90
CA ALA A 11 -8.75 -0.90 -4.21
C ALA A 11 -7.21 -0.84 -4.24
N PHE A 12 -6.59 -1.56 -5.17
CA PHE A 12 -5.16 -1.48 -5.42
C PHE A 12 -4.84 -1.74 -6.90
N ASP A 13 -3.64 -1.39 -7.34
CA ASP A 13 -3.15 -1.76 -8.68
C ASP A 13 -1.81 -2.50 -8.64
N LYS A 14 -1.32 -2.91 -9.82
CA LYS A 14 -0.07 -3.65 -9.96
C LYS A 14 1.19 -2.83 -9.65
N TYR A 15 1.06 -1.52 -9.43
CA TYR A 15 2.15 -0.60 -9.12
C TYR A 15 2.21 -0.27 -7.61
N GLY A 16 1.40 -0.95 -6.79
CA GLY A 16 1.36 -0.76 -5.35
C GLY A 16 0.55 0.46 -4.92
N ASN A 17 -0.09 1.15 -5.87
CA ASN A 17 -1.01 2.22 -5.52
C ASN A 17 -2.22 1.60 -4.83
N ARG A 18 -2.75 2.30 -3.83
CA ARG A 18 -3.94 1.88 -3.09
C ARG A 18 -4.95 2.99 -2.97
N LEU A 19 -6.22 2.60 -2.89
CA LEU A 19 -7.30 3.46 -2.44
C LEU A 19 -7.66 3.07 -0.99
N GLY A 20 -7.58 4.04 -0.08
CA GLY A 20 -8.12 3.94 1.27
C GLY A 20 -9.34 4.86 1.43
N TYR A 21 -9.74 5.14 2.67
CA TYR A 21 -10.92 5.96 3.00
C TYR A 21 -10.75 7.49 2.80
N GLY A 22 -9.65 7.94 2.20
CA GLY A 22 -9.50 9.34 1.74
C GLY A 22 -8.79 10.32 2.67
N SER A 23 -8.51 9.98 3.94
CA SER A 23 -7.83 10.92 4.88
C SER A 23 -6.30 10.98 4.77
N GLY A 24 -5.69 10.14 3.92
CA GLY A 24 -4.23 10.11 3.66
C GLY A 24 -3.36 9.80 4.89
N TYR A 25 -3.92 9.15 5.92
CA TYR A 25 -3.20 8.88 7.18
C TYR A 25 -1.96 8.00 6.96
N TYR A 26 -2.13 6.89 6.24
CA TYR A 26 -1.03 5.97 5.91
C TYR A 26 0.04 6.65 5.05
N ASP A 27 -0.34 7.47 4.06
CA ASP A 27 0.62 8.16 3.19
C ASP A 27 1.49 9.12 4.00
N LYS A 28 0.88 9.92 4.88
CA LYS A 28 1.62 10.82 5.77
C LYS A 28 2.56 10.05 6.69
N TYR A 29 2.08 8.99 7.31
CA TYR A 29 2.86 8.20 8.26
C TYR A 29 4.03 7.47 7.59
N PHE A 30 3.82 6.77 6.49
CA PHE A 30 4.87 6.04 5.79
C PHE A 30 5.90 6.98 5.14
N ASN A 31 5.47 8.11 4.58
CA ASN A 31 6.42 9.12 4.09
C ASN A 31 7.31 9.68 5.22
N MET A 32 6.74 9.90 6.42
CA MET A 32 7.52 10.31 7.60
C MET A 32 8.54 9.23 8.00
N LEU A 33 8.12 7.96 8.04
CA LEU A 33 9.02 6.85 8.37
C LEU A 33 10.13 6.67 7.33
N ASN A 34 9.80 6.76 6.05
CA ASN A 34 10.76 6.63 4.95
C ASN A 34 11.83 7.74 5.02
N LYS A 35 11.43 8.99 5.32
CA LYS A 35 12.37 10.10 5.57
C LYS A 35 13.31 9.84 6.75
N SER A 36 12.84 9.12 7.77
CA SER A 36 13.67 8.72 8.91
C SER A 36 14.63 7.56 8.63
N LYS A 37 14.68 7.05 7.38
CA LYS A 37 15.51 5.93 6.92
C LYS A 37 15.32 4.63 7.71
N LYS A 38 14.20 4.48 8.39
CA LYS A 38 13.87 3.24 9.08
C LYS A 38 13.40 2.21 8.06
N LYS A 39 13.89 0.98 8.15
CA LYS A 39 13.45 -0.13 7.30
C LYS A 39 12.12 -0.65 7.82
N PHE A 40 11.16 -0.84 6.92
CA PHE A 40 9.88 -1.49 7.16
C PHE A 40 9.32 -1.98 5.82
N ARG A 41 8.34 -2.88 5.87
CA ARG A 41 7.52 -3.28 4.72
C ARG A 41 6.06 -2.91 4.92
N THR A 42 5.40 -2.63 3.83
CA THR A 42 3.97 -2.34 3.73
C THR A 42 3.30 -3.39 2.86
N ILE A 43 2.37 -4.14 3.45
CA ILE A 43 1.66 -5.22 2.78
C ILE A 43 0.17 -4.87 2.81
N GLY A 44 -0.39 -4.64 1.63
CA GLY A 44 -1.83 -4.48 1.47
C GLY A 44 -2.55 -5.80 1.75
N ILE A 45 -3.65 -5.76 2.51
CA ILE A 45 -4.50 -6.91 2.79
C ILE A 45 -5.88 -6.63 2.22
N GLY A 46 -6.34 -7.51 1.33
CA GLY A 46 -7.64 -7.37 0.67
C GLY A 46 -7.96 -8.57 -0.19
N PHE A 47 -8.97 -8.43 -1.04
CA PHE A 47 -9.40 -9.47 -1.98
C PHE A 47 -8.97 -9.16 -3.41
N SER A 48 -8.81 -10.20 -4.23
CA SER A 48 -8.36 -10.06 -5.62
C SER A 48 -9.31 -9.22 -6.49
N PHE A 49 -10.61 -9.15 -6.16
CA PHE A 49 -11.57 -8.30 -6.87
C PHE A 49 -11.32 -6.80 -6.70
N GLN A 50 -10.55 -6.41 -5.68
CA GLN A 50 -10.19 -5.02 -5.42
C GLN A 50 -9.06 -4.53 -6.32
N LYS A 51 -8.42 -5.43 -7.08
CA LYS A 51 -7.41 -5.08 -8.07
C LYS A 51 -8.03 -4.30 -9.23
N LYS A 52 -7.38 -3.20 -9.60
CA LYS A 52 -7.69 -2.38 -10.78
C LYS A 52 -6.48 -2.33 -11.71
N ASP A 53 -6.70 -2.00 -12.97
CA ASP A 53 -5.62 -1.92 -13.96
C ASP A 53 -4.62 -0.80 -13.63
N LYS A 54 -5.15 0.37 -13.26
CA LYS A 54 -4.37 1.54 -12.84
C LYS A 54 -5.25 2.47 -12.00
N LEU A 55 -4.75 2.89 -10.85
CA LEU A 55 -5.38 3.91 -10.02
C LEU A 55 -4.88 5.31 -10.40
N LYS A 56 -5.70 6.33 -10.13
CA LYS A 56 -5.25 7.72 -10.14
C LYS A 56 -4.41 7.96 -8.88
N THR A 57 -3.28 8.63 -9.04
CA THR A 57 -2.29 8.83 -7.97
C THR A 57 -1.87 10.29 -7.88
N LEU A 58 -1.44 10.68 -6.69
CA LEU A 58 -0.76 11.94 -6.41
C LEU A 58 0.72 11.66 -6.10
N LYS A 59 1.58 12.67 -6.26
CA LYS A 59 3.01 12.57 -5.91
C LYS A 59 3.25 12.29 -4.43
N THR A 60 2.26 12.56 -3.59
CA THR A 60 2.31 12.36 -2.14
C THR A 60 1.88 10.96 -1.71
N ASP A 61 1.30 10.17 -2.62
CA ASP A 61 0.81 8.84 -2.30
C ASP A 61 1.98 7.89 -2.08
N PHE A 62 1.85 7.02 -1.09
CA PHE A 62 2.88 6.03 -0.76
C PHE A 62 2.53 4.70 -1.42
N CYS A 63 3.41 4.14 -2.25
CA CYS A 63 3.22 2.82 -2.85
C CYS A 63 3.49 1.70 -1.85
N LEU A 64 2.66 0.66 -1.87
CA LEU A 64 2.87 -0.56 -1.09
C LEU A 64 3.99 -1.42 -1.67
N ASP A 65 4.69 -2.17 -0.82
CA ASP A 65 5.72 -3.13 -1.25
C ASP A 65 5.10 -4.43 -1.79
N ALA A 66 3.94 -4.82 -1.26
CA ALA A 66 3.23 -6.03 -1.67
C ALA A 66 1.74 -5.94 -1.38
N VAL A 67 0.97 -6.86 -1.96
CA VAL A 67 -0.44 -7.10 -1.64
C VAL A 67 -0.67 -8.59 -1.44
N PHE A 68 -1.33 -8.97 -0.35
CA PHE A 68 -1.77 -10.32 -0.09
C PHE A 68 -3.29 -10.42 -0.26
N THR A 69 -3.71 -11.38 -1.06
CA THR A 69 -5.12 -11.65 -1.36
C THR A 69 -5.47 -13.11 -1.10
N GLU A 70 -6.75 -13.45 -1.19
CA GLU A 70 -7.22 -14.84 -1.15
C GLU A 70 -6.64 -15.71 -2.29
N LYS A 71 -6.08 -15.09 -3.34
CA LYS A 71 -5.38 -15.77 -4.45
C LYS A 71 -3.88 -15.86 -4.25
N GLY A 72 -3.34 -15.33 -3.16
CA GLY A 72 -1.92 -15.37 -2.82
C GLY A 72 -1.24 -14.01 -2.78
N PHE A 73 0.09 -14.06 -2.75
CA PHE A 73 0.97 -12.92 -2.51
C PHE A 73 1.46 -12.29 -3.83
N LEU A 74 1.29 -10.98 -3.95
CA LEU A 74 1.68 -10.17 -5.10
C LEU A 74 2.80 -9.23 -4.65
N ASN A 75 4.03 -9.46 -5.11
CA ASN A 75 5.10 -8.48 -4.95
C ASN A 75 4.87 -7.32 -5.93
N ILE A 76 5.00 -6.09 -5.44
CA ILE A 76 5.08 -4.91 -6.28
C ILE A 76 6.57 -4.67 -6.56
N GLN A 77 6.92 -4.50 -7.84
CA GLN A 77 8.30 -4.18 -8.27
C GLN A 77 8.53 -2.68 -8.27
#